data_AF-A0A925UKI5-F1
#
_entry.id   AF-A0A925UKI5-F1
#
_cell.length_a   1.000
_cell.length_b   1.000
_cell.length_c   1.000
_cell.angle_alpha   90.00
_cell.angle_beta   90.00
_cell.angle_gamma   90.00
#
_symmetry.space_group_name_H-M   'P 1'
#
loop_
_entity.id
_entity.type
_entity.pdbx_description
1 polymer ?
#
loop_
_entity_poly.entity_id
_entity_poly.type
_entity_poly.pdbx_seq_one_letter_code
_entity_poly.pdbx_strand_id
1 'polypeptide(L)'
;MEHRSHTNPLPPQPFFSTPQQRLALARQRYFDDGERPSGLVSESVIQSWSRCVQAHRDPVERIAFNPVTPSRIHSALARSQMLLQAAATDLDQLEHTLAGTACTAILTDPQGVVVHATRSAADH
;
A
#
# COMPACT_ATOMS: atom_id res chain seq x y z
N MET A 1 -0.48 23.57 -2.39
CA MET A 1 0.56 22.84 -3.15
C MET A 1 0.01 21.44 -3.41
N GLU A 2 -0.73 21.29 -4.51
CA GLU A 2 -1.48 20.07 -4.82
C GLU A 2 -0.52 19.03 -5.42
N HIS A 3 -0.25 17.95 -4.68
CA HIS A 3 0.42 16.78 -5.23
C HIS A 3 -0.54 16.03 -6.16
N ARG A 4 -0.49 16.37 -7.46
CA ARG A 4 -1.15 15.57 -8.50
C ARG A 4 -0.48 14.20 -8.57
N SER A 5 -1.15 13.18 -8.03
CA SER A 5 -0.87 11.79 -8.37
C SER A 5 -1.09 11.61 -9.87
N HIS A 6 -0.01 11.54 -10.65
CA HIS A 6 -0.07 11.23 -12.08
C HIS A 6 -0.43 9.75 -12.25
N THR A 7 -1.71 9.40 -12.13
CA THR A 7 -2.23 8.16 -12.70
C THR A 7 -2.36 8.37 -14.20
N ASN A 8 -1.27 8.16 -14.94
CA ASN A 8 -1.37 8.10 -16.39
C ASN A 8 -2.28 6.91 -16.73
N PRO A 9 -3.46 7.12 -17.36
CA PRO A 9 -4.37 6.04 -17.67
C PRO A 9 -3.66 5.03 -18.58
N LEU A 10 -3.75 3.75 -18.23
CA LEU A 10 -3.17 2.68 -19.03
C LEU A 10 -3.84 2.65 -20.41
N PRO A 11 -3.10 2.37 -21.49
CA PRO A 11 -3.69 2.22 -22.81
C PRO A 11 -4.77 1.13 -22.76
N PRO A 12 -5.89 1.29 -23.48
CA PRO A 12 -6.93 0.26 -23.55
C PRO A 12 -6.35 -1.00 -24.19
N GLN A 13 -6.41 -2.12 -23.47
CA GLN A 13 -5.88 -3.40 -23.92
C GLN A 13 -7.03 -4.31 -24.38
N PRO A 14 -7.13 -4.66 -25.68
CA PRO A 14 -8.29 -5.36 -26.23
C PRO A 14 -8.42 -6.83 -25.81
N PHE A 15 -7.40 -7.42 -25.17
CA PHE A 15 -7.32 -8.87 -24.90
C PHE A 15 -7.38 -9.27 -23.42
N PHE A 16 -7.56 -8.33 -22.49
CA PHE A 16 -7.57 -8.65 -21.05
C PHE A 16 -8.88 -8.27 -20.39
N SER A 17 -9.64 -9.30 -20.00
CA SER A 17 -11.03 -9.17 -19.59
C SER A 17 -11.19 -8.58 -18.18
N THR A 18 -10.14 -8.56 -17.34
CA THR A 18 -10.19 -7.91 -16.00
C THR A 18 -8.85 -7.27 -15.56
N PRO A 19 -8.87 -6.29 -14.63
CA PRO A 19 -7.66 -5.75 -14.01
C PRO A 19 -6.77 -6.80 -13.32
N GLN A 20 -7.39 -7.81 -12.71
CA GLN A 20 -6.67 -8.90 -12.02
C GLN A 20 -5.89 -9.76 -13.02
N GLN A 21 -6.49 -10.09 -14.18
CA GLN A 21 -5.81 -10.84 -15.24
C GLN A 21 -4.62 -10.07 -15.80
N ARG A 22 -4.76 -8.75 -16.02
CA ARG A 22 -3.64 -7.89 -16.44
C ARG A 22 -2.50 -7.91 -15.44
N LEU A 23 -2.81 -7.79 -14.14
CA LEU A 23 -1.81 -7.82 -13.08
C LEU A 23 -1.11 -9.18 -13.01
N ALA A 24 -1.86 -10.28 -13.11
CA ALA A 24 -1.29 -11.63 -13.10
C ALA A 24 -0.29 -11.83 -14.25
N LEU A 25 -0.67 -11.45 -15.47
CA LEU A 25 0.22 -11.53 -16.64
C LEU A 25 1.44 -10.61 -16.50
N ALA A 26 1.25 -9.38 -15.99
CA ALA A 26 2.35 -8.46 -15.76
C ALA A 26 3.36 -9.02 -14.75
N ARG A 27 2.89 -9.70 -13.70
CA ARG A 27 3.74 -10.38 -12.72
C ARG A 27 4.52 -11.52 -13.35
N GLN A 28 3.85 -12.40 -14.10
CA GLN A 28 4.50 -13.50 -14.80
C GLN A 28 5.62 -12.99 -15.69
N ARG A 29 5.32 -12.03 -16.58
CA ARG A 29 6.33 -11.45 -17.47
C ARG A 29 7.53 -10.88 -16.72
N TYR A 30 7.28 -10.14 -15.64
CA TYR A 30 8.35 -9.45 -14.92
C TYR A 30 9.20 -10.38 -14.05
N PHE A 31 8.56 -11.26 -13.27
CA PHE A 31 9.24 -12.08 -12.27
C PHE A 31 9.69 -13.43 -12.82
N ASP A 32 8.96 -14.01 -13.77
CA ASP A 32 9.26 -15.35 -14.32
C ASP A 32 10.00 -15.25 -15.66
N ASP A 33 9.51 -14.41 -16.58
CA ASP A 33 10.07 -14.31 -17.94
C ASP A 33 11.20 -13.26 -18.07
N GLY A 34 11.38 -12.40 -17.06
CA GLY A 34 12.37 -11.30 -17.07
C GLY A 34 12.02 -10.15 -18.04
N GLU A 35 10.81 -10.13 -18.56
CA GLU A 35 10.31 -9.14 -19.51
C GLU A 35 9.66 -7.94 -18.82
N ARG A 36 9.88 -6.75 -19.37
CA ARG A 36 9.25 -5.53 -18.86
C ARG A 36 7.77 -5.46 -19.27
N PRO A 37 6.79 -5.44 -18.34
CA PRO A 37 5.36 -5.52 -18.65
C PRO A 37 4.75 -4.15 -18.97
N SER A 38 5.39 -3.39 -19.85
CA SER A 38 4.95 -2.05 -20.23
C SER A 38 3.53 -2.07 -20.81
N GLY A 39 2.68 -1.16 -20.35
CA GLY A 39 1.28 -1.04 -20.78
C GLY A 39 0.31 -2.05 -20.14
N LEU A 40 0.80 -3.05 -19.40
CA LEU A 40 -0.05 -3.94 -18.60
C LEU A 40 -0.35 -3.37 -17.21
N VAL A 41 0.65 -2.68 -16.64
CA VAL A 41 0.59 -1.97 -15.35
C VAL A 41 1.25 -0.61 -15.48
N SER A 42 1.01 0.29 -14.51
CA SER A 42 1.61 1.61 -14.54
C SER A 42 3.12 1.55 -14.37
N GLU A 43 3.81 2.56 -14.88
CA GLU A 43 5.26 2.68 -14.74
C GLU A 43 5.71 2.72 -13.27
N SER A 44 4.91 3.34 -12.39
CA SER A 44 5.16 3.35 -10.94
C SER A 44 5.16 1.95 -10.31
N VAL A 45 4.34 1.02 -10.81
CA VAL A 45 4.32 -0.38 -10.36
C VAL A 45 5.59 -1.09 -10.80
N ILE A 46 6.00 -0.92 -12.06
CA ILE A 46 7.24 -1.51 -12.61
C ILE A 46 8.46 -1.03 -11.82
N GLN A 47 8.54 0.27 -11.54
CA GLN A 47 9.61 0.85 -10.71
C GLN A 47 9.60 0.31 -9.29
N SER A 48 8.43 0.09 -8.70
CA SER A 48 8.30 -0.52 -7.38
C SER A 48 8.87 -1.94 -7.35
N TRP A 49 8.50 -2.77 -8.34
CA TRP A 49 9.04 -4.13 -8.45
C TRP A 49 10.55 -4.14 -8.68
N SER A 50 11.07 -3.22 -9.50
CA SER A 50 12.51 -3.07 -9.72
C SER A 50 13.28 -2.82 -8.42
N ARG A 51 12.77 -1.94 -7.55
CA ARG A 51 13.38 -1.71 -6.23
C ARG A 51 13.33 -2.95 -5.35
N CYS A 52 12.23 -3.70 -5.36
CA CYS A 52 12.10 -4.94 -4.60
C CYS A 52 13.11 -6.01 -5.04
N VAL A 53 13.25 -6.20 -6.37
CA VAL A 53 14.22 -7.15 -6.94
C VAL A 53 15.66 -6.75 -6.62
N GLN A 54 15.99 -5.46 -6.75
CA GLN A 54 17.31 -4.93 -6.36
C GLN A 54 17.61 -5.12 -4.86
N ALA A 55 16.58 -5.06 -4.01
CA ALA A 55 16.67 -5.36 -2.59
C ALA A 55 16.69 -6.87 -2.28
N HIS A 56 16.81 -7.74 -3.30
CA HIS A 56 16.82 -9.20 -3.19
C HIS A 56 15.60 -9.75 -2.43
N ARG A 57 14.45 -9.07 -2.56
CA ARG A 57 13.18 -9.54 -2.00
C ARG A 57 12.62 -10.66 -2.86
N ASP A 58 12.19 -11.73 -2.22
CA ASP A 58 11.52 -12.83 -2.89
C ASP A 58 10.02 -12.48 -3.07
N PRO A 59 9.47 -12.49 -4.30
CA PRO A 59 8.05 -12.24 -4.56
C PRO A 59 7.08 -13.18 -3.83
N VAL A 60 7.55 -14.35 -3.39
CA VAL A 60 6.77 -15.33 -2.61
C VAL A 60 7.14 -15.36 -1.12
N GLU A 61 8.00 -14.44 -0.66
CA GLU A 61 8.38 -14.31 0.74
C GLU A 61 7.12 -14.08 1.60
N ARG A 62 6.90 -14.96 2.59
CA ARG A 62 5.88 -14.71 3.61
C ARG A 62 6.35 -13.58 4.50
N ILE A 63 5.61 -12.48 4.50
CA ILE A 63 5.87 -11.36 5.41
C ILE A 63 5.62 -11.84 6.84
N ALA A 64 6.69 -11.96 7.62
CA ALA A 64 6.59 -12.21 9.04
C ALA A 64 6.26 -10.91 9.78
N PHE A 65 5.16 -10.89 10.51
CA PHE A 65 4.87 -9.81 11.46
C PHE A 65 5.79 -9.99 12.67
N ASN A 66 6.86 -9.20 12.72
CA ASN A 66 7.74 -9.18 13.89
C ASN A 66 6.95 -8.62 15.09
N PRO A 67 6.97 -9.29 16.26
CA PRO A 67 6.31 -8.79 17.44
C PRO A 67 6.89 -7.41 17.80
N VAL A 68 6.01 -6.41 17.88
CA VAL A 68 6.41 -5.05 18.24
C VAL A 68 6.44 -4.96 19.76
N THR A 69 7.61 -4.69 20.34
CA THR A 69 7.71 -4.51 21.78
C THR A 69 6.94 -3.26 22.24
N PRO A 70 6.38 -3.23 23.46
CA PRO A 70 5.71 -2.04 23.99
C PRO A 70 6.59 -0.78 23.91
N SER A 71 7.90 -0.91 24.14
CA SER A 71 8.86 0.19 24.02
C SER A 71 8.95 0.77 22.60
N ARG A 72 8.89 -0.08 21.56
CA ARG A 72 8.87 0.35 20.16
C ARG A 72 7.55 1.03 19.80
N ILE A 73 6.43 0.53 20.31
CA ILE A 73 5.12 1.16 20.16
C ILE A 73 5.14 2.56 20.77
N HIS A 74 5.53 2.68 22.04
CA HIS A 74 5.59 3.98 22.73
C HIS A 74 6.52 4.97 22.01
N SER A 75 7.70 4.50 21.57
CA SER A 75 8.64 5.36 20.86
C SER A 75 8.09 5.84 19.51
N ALA A 76 7.38 4.99 18.77
CA ALA A 76 6.77 5.36 17.49
C ALA A 76 5.62 6.37 17.69
N LEU A 77 4.76 6.14 18.68
CA LEU A 77 3.67 7.05 19.02
C LEU A 77 4.18 8.41 19.52
N ALA A 78 5.20 8.43 20.38
CA ALA A 78 5.80 9.65 20.90
C ALA A 78 6.38 10.52 19.77
N ARG A 79 7.11 9.92 18.82
CA ARG A 79 7.64 10.64 17.65
C ARG A 79 6.55 11.16 16.72
N SER A 80 5.39 10.50 16.70
CA SER A 80 4.28 10.80 15.80
C SER A 80 3.17 11.62 16.46
N GLN A 81 3.39 12.13 17.68
CA GLN A 81 2.36 12.83 18.44
C GLN A 81 1.79 14.04 17.70
N MET A 82 2.64 14.88 17.08
CA MET A 82 2.17 16.03 16.30
C MET A 82 1.38 15.60 15.06
N LEU A 83 1.80 14.53 14.39
CA LEU A 83 1.08 13.97 13.24
C LEU A 83 -0.30 13.46 13.66
N LEU A 84 -0.38 12.74 14.78
CA LEU A 84 -1.63 12.23 15.33
C LEU A 84 -2.58 13.37 15.73
N GLN A 85 -2.06 14.43 16.35
CA GLN A 85 -2.87 15.59 16.73
C GLN A 85 -3.39 16.33 15.50
N ALA A 86 -2.55 16.51 14.47
CA ALA A 86 -2.96 17.18 13.24
C ALA A 86 -4.01 16.37 12.45
N ALA A 87 -3.93 15.04 12.50
CA ALA A 87 -4.82 14.15 11.76
C ALA A 87 -6.08 13.74 12.54
N ALA A 88 -6.21 14.09 13.82
CA ALA A 88 -7.25 13.55 14.71
C ALA A 88 -8.67 13.72 14.15
N THR A 89 -9.04 14.93 13.72
CA THR A 89 -10.37 15.21 13.17
C THR A 89 -10.63 14.47 11.87
N ASP A 90 -9.64 14.35 11.00
CA ASP A 90 -9.78 13.66 9.72
C ASP A 90 -9.92 12.14 9.92
N LEU A 91 -9.19 11.57 10.89
CA LEU A 91 -9.29 10.17 11.27
C LEU A 91 -10.66 9.85 11.86
N ASP A 92 -11.19 10.68 12.75
CA ASP A 92 -12.53 10.51 13.29
C ASP A 92 -13.58 10.52 12.17
N GLN A 93 -13.50 11.46 11.23
CA GLN A 93 -14.43 11.52 10.09
C GLN A 93 -14.32 10.30 9.18
N LEU A 94 -13.09 9.83 8.91
CA LEU A 94 -12.85 8.63 8.13
C LEU A 94 -13.42 7.39 8.82
N GLU A 95 -13.27 7.25 10.13
CA GLU A 95 -13.83 6.12 10.88
C GLU A 95 -15.37 6.07 10.75
N HIS A 96 -16.05 7.21 10.87
CA HIS A 96 -17.49 7.29 10.66
C HIS A 96 -17.90 6.97 9.22
N THR A 97 -17.11 7.41 8.24
CA THR A 97 -17.39 7.19 6.82
C THR A 97 -17.17 5.73 6.43
N LEU A 98 -16.19 5.06 7.04
CA LEU A 98 -15.85 3.66 6.80
C LEU A 98 -16.71 2.70 7.63
N ALA A 99 -17.47 3.21 8.61
CA ALA A 99 -18.35 2.40 9.44
C ALA A 99 -19.32 1.56 8.58
N GLY A 100 -19.37 0.26 8.84
CA GLY A 100 -20.19 -0.69 8.07
C GLY A 100 -19.57 -1.16 6.75
N THR A 101 -18.36 -0.70 6.40
CA THR A 101 -17.59 -1.24 5.27
C THR A 101 -16.52 -2.24 5.75
N ALA A 102 -15.97 -3.01 4.82
CA ALA A 102 -14.82 -3.88 5.07
C ALA A 102 -13.47 -3.14 5.01
N CYS A 103 -13.47 -1.81 4.86
CA CYS A 103 -12.26 -1.01 4.67
C CYS A 103 -11.70 -0.49 6.01
N THR A 104 -10.38 -0.43 6.10
CA THR A 104 -9.63 0.17 7.21
C THR A 104 -8.79 1.32 6.69
N ALA A 105 -8.82 2.47 7.37
CA ALA A 105 -7.84 3.52 7.17
C ALA A 105 -6.65 3.29 8.10
N ILE A 106 -5.43 3.51 7.59
CA ILE A 106 -4.20 3.46 8.37
C ILE A 106 -3.46 4.79 8.24
N LEU A 107 -2.86 5.22 9.34
CA LEU A 107 -1.92 6.33 9.36
C LEU A 107 -0.52 5.80 9.58
N THR A 108 0.40 6.14 8.69
CA THR A 108 1.81 5.81 8.81
C THR A 108 2.65 7.05 9.09
N ASP A 109 3.68 6.91 9.91
CA ASP A 109 4.72 7.90 10.05
C ASP A 109 5.59 7.99 8.77
N PRO A 110 6.51 8.97 8.64
CA PRO A 110 7.35 9.12 7.46
C PRO A 110 8.26 7.92 7.16
N GLN A 111 8.46 7.01 8.11
CA GLN A 111 9.26 5.79 7.94
C GLN A 111 8.40 4.58 7.58
N GLY A 112 7.11 4.79 7.35
CA GLY A 112 6.16 3.73 7.00
C GLY A 112 5.70 2.90 8.21
N VAL A 113 5.92 3.37 9.45
CA VAL A 113 5.42 2.68 10.65
C VAL A 113 3.96 3.06 10.85
N VAL A 114 3.08 2.06 10.97
CA VAL A 114 1.67 2.29 11.31
C VAL A 114 1.57 2.81 12.75
N VAL A 115 0.97 3.98 12.91
CA VAL A 115 0.81 4.67 14.20
C VAL A 115 -0.66 4.83 14.60
N HIS A 116 -1.58 4.61 13.67
CA HIS A 116 -3.02 4.52 13.93
C HIS A 116 -3.68 3.67 12.85
N ALA A 117 -4.74 2.95 13.21
CA ALA A 117 -5.61 2.25 12.28
C ALA A 117 -7.06 2.34 12.79
N THR A 118 -8.00 2.62 11.90
CA THR A 118 -9.44 2.58 12.24
C THR A 118 -9.89 1.12 12.38
N ARG A 119 -10.99 0.89 13.10
CA ARG A 119 -11.59 -0.45 13.13
C ARG A 119 -12.36 -0.70 11.84
N SER A 120 -12.31 -1.93 11.33
CA SER A 120 -13.20 -2.38 10.25
C SER A 120 -14.34 -3.21 10.84
N ALA A 121 -15.50 -3.22 10.17
CA ALA A 121 -16.63 -4.05 10.58
C ALA A 121 -16.32 -5.56 10.50
N ALA A 122 -15.23 -5.96 9.82
CA ALA A 122 -14.77 -7.34 9.73
C ALA A 122 -13.95 -7.84 10.94
N ASP A 123 -13.64 -6.97 11.92
CA ASP A 123 -12.91 -7.33 13.15
C ASP A 123 -13.84 -7.86 14.28
N HIS A 124 -14.97 -8.49 13.94
CA HIS A 124 -15.89 -9.17 14.87
C HIS A 124 -16.12 -10.63 14.51
#